data_AF-A0A397STG7-F1
#
_entry.id   AF-A0A397STG7-F1
#
_cell.length_a   1.000
_cell.length_b   1.000
_cell.length_c   1.000
_cell.angle_alpha   90.00
_cell.angle_beta   90.00
_cell.angle_gamma   90.00
#
_symmetry.space_group_name_H-M   'P 1'
#
loop_
_entity.id
_entity.type
_entity.pdbx_description
1 polymer ?
#
loop_
_entity_poly.entity_id
_entity_poly.type
_entity_poly.pdbx_seq_one_letter_code
_entity_poly.pdbx_strand_id
1 'polypeptide(L)'
;MSNLYSHLPRYVQSSQVAKNERSPPVSETTRKFIPNFVIGSIESTSKDPAKIYATKVKDKVILLDNPLKSSEEKKKRIKIKKKVKSMSAKEKRQSKIYEVPKECHRYELFVPLHELWLQYIEELYGKSSPNIFGQKLLKADFHGAILTGEKYKYYC
;
A
#
# COMPACT_ATOMS: atom_id res chain seq x y z
N MET A 1 -9.13 24.35 -25.63
CA MET A 1 -9.10 22.89 -25.40
C MET A 1 -10.52 22.45 -25.05
N SER A 2 -11.22 21.81 -25.98
CA SER A 2 -12.59 21.31 -25.77
C SER A 2 -12.56 20.15 -24.78
N ASN A 3 -13.35 20.26 -23.71
CA ASN A 3 -13.49 19.22 -22.70
C ASN A 3 -14.26 18.04 -23.33
N LEU A 4 -13.67 16.85 -23.34
CA LEU A 4 -14.22 15.64 -23.96
C LEU A 4 -15.59 15.24 -23.34
N TYR A 5 -15.90 15.76 -22.16
CA TYR A 5 -17.16 15.56 -21.44
C TYR A 5 -18.03 16.81 -21.40
N SER A 6 -18.07 17.60 -22.49
CA SER A 6 -19.06 18.67 -22.62
C SER A 6 -20.48 18.12 -22.69
N HIS A 7 -21.46 18.94 -22.31
CA HIS A 7 -22.88 18.58 -22.48
C HIS A 7 -23.15 18.20 -23.93
N LEU A 8 -23.94 17.14 -24.12
CA LEU A 8 -24.38 16.71 -25.44
C LEU A 8 -24.95 17.91 -26.21
N PRO A 9 -24.64 18.10 -27.51
CA PRO A 9 -25.18 19.20 -28.29
C PRO A 9 -26.71 19.30 -28.14
N ARG A 10 -27.27 20.52 -28.06
CA ARG A 10 -28.71 20.75 -27.82
C ARG A 10 -29.62 19.93 -28.74
N TYR A 11 -29.21 19.74 -30.00
CA TYR A 11 -29.98 18.97 -30.98
C TYR A 11 -30.09 17.47 -30.64
N VAL A 12 -29.09 16.91 -29.95
CA VAL A 12 -29.10 15.52 -29.47
C VAL A 12 -30.01 15.38 -28.26
N GLN A 13 -29.99 16.37 -27.35
CA GLN A 13 -30.85 16.39 -26.16
C GLN A 13 -32.34 16.49 -26.50
N SER A 14 -32.68 17.19 -27.59
CA SER A 14 -34.06 17.31 -28.08
C SER A 14 -34.51 16.12 -28.93
N SER A 15 -33.60 15.23 -29.33
CA SER A 15 -33.95 14.05 -30.14
C SER A 15 -34.78 13.05 -29.34
N GLN A 16 -35.89 12.61 -29.91
CA GLN A 16 -36.70 11.52 -29.35
C GLN A 16 -35.92 10.19 -29.31
N VAL A 17 -34.90 10.03 -30.16
CA VAL A 17 -34.02 8.85 -30.19
C VAL A 17 -33.18 8.76 -28.93
N ALA A 18 -32.63 9.88 -28.44
CA ALA A 18 -31.85 9.94 -27.20
C ALA A 18 -32.72 9.65 -25.96
N LYS A 19 -34.01 10.03 -26.00
CA LYS A 19 -34.98 9.76 -24.93
C LYS A 19 -35.45 8.30 -24.91
N ASN A 20 -35.39 7.63 -26.05
CA ASN A 20 -35.80 6.24 -26.26
C ASN A 20 -34.62 5.28 -26.44
N GLU A 21 -33.42 5.63 -25.94
CA GLU A 21 -32.30 4.69 -25.90
C GLU A 21 -32.66 3.51 -25.01
N ARG A 22 -33.27 2.49 -25.62
CA ARG A 22 -33.29 1.14 -25.07
C ARG A 22 -31.84 0.71 -25.04
N SER A 23 -31.39 0.27 -23.87
CA SER A 23 -30.10 -0.42 -23.77
C SER A 23 -30.03 -1.49 -24.87
N PRO A 24 -28.91 -1.58 -25.61
CA PRO A 24 -28.79 -2.57 -26.66
C PRO A 24 -29.13 -3.94 -26.08
N PRO A 25 -29.87 -4.79 -26.82
CA PRO A 25 -30.33 -6.07 -26.30
C PRO A 25 -29.11 -6.89 -25.87
N VAL A 26 -28.91 -6.98 -24.56
CA VAL A 26 -27.81 -7.74 -23.98
C VAL A 26 -28.07 -9.21 -24.31
N SER A 27 -27.17 -9.80 -25.10
CA SER A 27 -27.29 -11.21 -25.50
C SER A 27 -27.42 -12.11 -24.27
N GLU A 28 -28.16 -13.19 -24.40
CA GLU A 28 -28.35 -14.15 -23.30
C GLU A 28 -27.01 -14.73 -22.82
N THR A 29 -26.04 -14.85 -23.73
CA THR A 29 -24.65 -15.21 -23.41
C THR A 29 -23.99 -14.22 -22.45
N THR A 30 -24.15 -12.93 -22.69
CA THR A 30 -23.56 -11.87 -21.84
C THR A 30 -24.23 -11.82 -20.46
N ARG A 31 -25.54 -12.07 -20.39
CA ARG A 31 -26.29 -12.13 -19.12
C ARG A 31 -25.84 -13.28 -18.22
N LYS A 32 -25.44 -14.41 -18.81
CA LYS A 32 -24.96 -15.60 -18.08
C LYS A 32 -23.46 -15.51 -17.76
N PHE A 33 -22.69 -14.80 -18.57
CA PHE A 33 -21.24 -14.67 -18.40
C PHE A 33 -20.86 -13.97 -17.09
N ILE A 34 -21.40 -12.78 -16.83
CA ILE A 34 -21.04 -11.94 -15.68
C ILE A 34 -21.24 -12.65 -14.33
N PRO A 35 -22.41 -13.25 -14.01
CA PRO A 35 -22.60 -13.94 -12.75
C PRO A 35 -21.65 -15.14 -12.60
N ASN A 36 -21.45 -15.94 -13.64
CA ASN A 36 -20.59 -17.12 -13.59
C ASN A 36 -19.11 -16.74 -13.37
N PHE A 37 -18.63 -15.71 -14.08
CA PHE A 37 -17.26 -15.24 -13.95
C PHE A 37 -16.97 -14.67 -12.55
N VAL A 38 -17.88 -13.83 -12.02
CA VAL A 38 -17.70 -13.21 -10.71
C VAL A 38 -17.80 -14.25 -9.59
N ILE A 39 -18.77 -15.17 -9.65
CA ILE A 39 -18.93 -16.23 -8.64
C ILE A 39 -17.69 -17.14 -8.60
N GLY A 40 -17.20 -17.61 -9.75
CA GLY A 40 -16.03 -18.47 -9.82
C GLY A 40 -14.72 -17.80 -9.39
N SER A 41 -14.65 -16.46 -9.45
CA SER A 41 -13.47 -15.70 -9.00
C SER A 41 -13.42 -15.48 -7.47
N ILE A 42 -14.54 -15.65 -6.76
CA ILE A 42 -14.68 -15.35 -5.31
C ILE A 42 -14.39 -16.58 -4.42
N GLU A 43 -14.34 -17.78 -5.01
CA GLU A 43 -14.28 -19.06 -4.29
C GLU A 43 -13.10 -19.20 -3.32
N SER A 44 -12.03 -18.41 -3.46
CA SER A 44 -10.84 -18.48 -2.59
C SER A 44 -10.98 -17.79 -1.23
N THR A 45 -12.07 -17.06 -0.92
CA THR A 45 -12.05 -16.10 0.21
C THR A 45 -13.19 -16.17 1.25
N SER A 46 -14.45 -16.54 0.96
CA SER A 46 -15.51 -16.52 1.99
C SER A 46 -16.87 -17.14 1.62
N LYS A 47 -17.76 -17.24 2.63
CA LYS A 47 -19.14 -17.74 2.71
C LYS A 47 -20.06 -17.25 1.57
N ASP A 48 -20.78 -18.19 0.95
CA ASP A 48 -21.83 -18.05 -0.08
C ASP A 48 -21.58 -16.99 -1.19
N PRO A 49 -20.87 -17.34 -2.27
CA PRO A 49 -20.52 -16.40 -3.34
C PRO A 49 -21.75 -15.88 -4.10
N ALA A 50 -22.82 -16.67 -4.19
CA ALA A 50 -24.07 -16.25 -4.83
C ALA A 50 -24.76 -15.09 -4.09
N LYS A 51 -24.70 -15.10 -2.75
CA LYS A 51 -25.26 -14.04 -1.90
C LYS A 51 -24.47 -12.74 -2.01
N ILE A 52 -23.14 -12.85 -2.14
CA ILE A 52 -22.24 -11.71 -2.35
C ILE A 52 -22.52 -11.04 -3.70
N TYR A 53 -22.63 -11.82 -4.78
CA TYR A 53 -22.94 -11.29 -6.11
C TYR A 53 -24.27 -10.52 -6.13
N ALA A 54 -25.31 -11.09 -5.53
CA ALA A 54 -26.64 -10.46 -5.45
C ALA A 54 -26.60 -9.14 -4.67
N THR A 55 -25.87 -9.08 -3.55
CA THR A 55 -25.83 -7.86 -2.72
C THR A 55 -24.88 -6.78 -3.24
N LYS A 56 -23.80 -7.15 -3.93
CA LYS A 56 -22.71 -6.23 -4.29
C LYS A 56 -22.67 -5.83 -5.78
N VAL A 57 -23.23 -6.65 -6.67
CA VAL A 57 -23.02 -6.48 -8.13
C VAL A 57 -24.34 -6.32 -8.90
N LYS A 58 -25.29 -7.25 -8.76
CA LYS A 58 -26.45 -7.40 -9.68
C LYS A 58 -27.23 -6.12 -9.97
N ASP A 59 -27.48 -5.29 -8.95
CA ASP A 59 -28.28 -4.06 -9.06
C ASP A 59 -27.51 -2.81 -8.58
N LYS A 60 -26.17 -2.87 -8.59
CA LYS A 60 -25.31 -1.76 -8.17
C LYS A 60 -24.68 -1.09 -9.39
N VAL A 61 -24.77 0.23 -9.44
CA VAL A 61 -24.03 1.03 -10.42
C VAL A 61 -22.55 1.00 -10.04
N ILE A 62 -21.74 0.31 -10.85
CA ILE A 62 -20.29 0.26 -10.68
C ILE A 62 -19.68 1.28 -11.63
N LEU A 63 -18.99 2.27 -11.07
CA LEU A 63 -18.18 3.17 -11.87
C LEU A 63 -17.01 2.36 -12.45
N LEU A 64 -16.96 2.25 -13.78
CA LEU A 64 -15.86 1.57 -14.50
C LEU A 64 -14.53 2.27 -14.28
N ASP A 65 -14.59 3.59 -14.10
CA ASP A 65 -13.47 4.35 -13.62
C ASP A 65 -13.35 4.10 -12.12
N ASN A 66 -12.23 3.50 -11.71
CA ASN A 66 -11.67 3.75 -10.39
C ASN A 66 -10.76 4.97 -10.54
N PRO A 67 -11.28 6.22 -10.61
CA PRO A 67 -10.39 7.36 -10.59
C PRO A 67 -9.63 7.24 -9.27
N LEU A 68 -8.30 7.20 -9.34
CA LEU A 68 -7.45 7.28 -8.16
C LEU A 68 -8.03 8.41 -7.31
N LYS A 69 -8.64 8.07 -6.16
CA LYS A 69 -9.26 9.04 -5.24
C LYS A 69 -8.42 10.28 -5.28
N SER A 70 -9.06 11.37 -5.71
CA SER A 70 -8.41 12.59 -6.16
C SER A 70 -7.15 12.85 -5.34
N SER A 71 -6.04 13.12 -6.03
CA SER A 71 -4.74 13.22 -5.37
C SER A 71 -4.74 14.20 -4.18
N GLU A 72 -5.72 15.09 -4.06
CA GLU A 72 -5.95 15.97 -2.91
C GLU A 72 -6.03 15.25 -1.56
N GLU A 73 -6.89 14.25 -1.34
CA GLU A 73 -6.94 13.57 -0.02
C GLU A 73 -5.64 12.79 0.27
N LYS A 74 -5.06 12.14 -0.73
CA LYS A 74 -3.78 11.42 -0.59
C LYS A 74 -2.63 12.39 -0.33
N LYS A 75 -2.59 13.54 -1.04
CA LYS A 75 -1.64 14.65 -0.83
C LYS A 75 -1.81 15.26 0.55
N LYS A 76 -3.04 15.47 1.02
CA LYS A 76 -3.34 15.97 2.38
C LYS A 76 -2.82 14.99 3.43
N ARG A 77 -3.09 13.68 3.28
CA ARG A 77 -2.54 12.63 4.19
C ARG A 77 -1.01 12.59 4.17
N ILE A 78 -0.37 12.69 3.00
CA ILE A 78 1.09 12.76 2.87
C ILE A 78 1.65 14.04 3.52
N LYS A 79 1.01 15.20 3.30
CA LYS A 79 1.40 16.48 3.90
C LYS A 79 1.26 16.46 5.43
N ILE A 80 0.21 15.83 5.96
CA ILE A 80 0.02 15.67 7.41
C ILE A 80 1.11 14.77 8.00
N LYS A 81 1.47 13.66 7.34
CA LYS A 81 2.57 12.77 7.77
C LYS A 81 3.96 13.44 7.73
N LYS A 82 4.15 14.43 6.85
CA LYS A 82 5.39 15.22 6.74
C LYS A 82 5.55 16.30 7.83
N LYS A 83 4.58 16.46 8.76
CA LYS A 83 4.66 17.45 9.84
C LYS A 83 5.54 17.04 11.03
N VAL A 84 6.26 15.92 10.94
CA VAL A 84 7.40 15.72 11.85
C VAL A 84 8.50 16.65 11.34
N LYS A 85 8.83 17.71 12.08
CA LYS A 85 9.95 18.61 11.76
C LYS A 85 11.25 17.81 11.84
N SER A 86 11.62 17.15 10.74
CA SER A 86 12.97 16.61 10.59
C SER A 86 13.89 17.75 10.20
N MET A 87 15.05 17.84 10.84
CA MET A 87 16.06 18.82 10.47
C MET A 87 16.42 18.71 8.98
N SER A 88 16.53 19.86 8.31
CA SER A 88 17.02 19.94 6.93
C SER A 88 18.44 19.37 6.83
N ALA A 89 18.85 18.92 5.64
CA ALA A 89 20.22 18.46 5.41
C ALA A 89 21.27 19.53 5.78
N LYS A 90 20.95 20.81 5.53
CA LYS A 90 21.80 21.95 5.93
C LYS A 90 21.90 22.06 7.46
N GLU A 91 20.77 21.92 8.16
CA GLU A 91 20.71 21.97 9.62
C GLU A 91 21.49 20.81 10.24
N LYS A 92 21.33 19.57 9.71
CA LYS A 92 22.07 18.39 10.19
C LYS A 92 23.59 18.52 10.04
N ARG A 93 24.05 19.15 8.95
CA ARG A 93 25.48 19.43 8.73
C ARG A 93 25.98 20.50 9.70
N GLN A 94 25.19 21.55 9.92
CA GLN A 94 25.54 22.62 10.86
C GLN A 94 25.60 22.12 12.31
N SER A 95 24.68 21.25 12.70
CA SER A 95 24.62 20.68 14.05
C SER A 95 25.58 19.51 14.25
N LYS A 96 26.32 19.08 13.22
CA LYS A 96 27.33 18.02 13.30
C LYS A 96 26.84 16.73 13.97
N ILE A 97 25.56 16.40 13.81
CA ILE A 97 24.90 15.27 14.52
C ILE A 97 25.57 13.92 14.23
N TYR A 98 26.20 13.78 13.06
CA TYR A 98 26.88 12.56 12.64
C TYR A 98 28.40 12.61 12.85
N GLU A 99 28.93 13.72 13.38
CA GLU A 99 30.35 13.87 13.69
C GLU A 99 30.58 13.25 15.07
N VAL A 100 30.93 11.96 15.06
CA VAL A 100 31.31 11.23 16.27
C VAL A 100 32.76 11.59 16.61
N PRO A 101 33.08 11.95 17.87
CA PRO A 101 34.45 12.20 18.28
C PRO A 101 35.34 10.97 18.05
N LYS A 102 36.61 11.19 17.66
CA LYS A 102 37.53 10.10 17.28
C LYS A 102 37.81 9.15 18.44
N GLU A 103 37.74 9.64 19.66
CA GLU A 103 37.87 8.89 20.90
C GLU A 103 36.79 7.80 21.01
N CYS A 104 35.61 8.06 20.45
CA CYS A 104 34.46 7.17 20.46
C CYS A 104 34.48 6.15 19.30
N HIS A 105 35.48 6.16 18.41
CA HIS A 105 35.58 5.19 17.30
C HIS A 105 36.17 3.84 17.71
N ARG A 106 36.51 3.65 18.99
CA ARG A 106 37.02 2.39 19.51
C ARG A 106 35.89 1.35 19.55
N TYR A 107 36.07 0.25 18.81
CA TYR A 107 35.09 -0.84 18.76
C TYR A 107 34.74 -1.39 20.15
N GLU A 108 35.71 -1.45 21.05
CA GLU A 108 35.55 -1.89 22.44
C GLU A 108 34.42 -1.17 23.20
N LEU A 109 34.18 0.11 22.88
CA LEU A 109 33.10 0.89 23.51
C LEU A 109 31.70 0.41 23.10
N PHE A 110 31.59 -0.28 21.97
CA PHE A 110 30.34 -0.80 21.43
C PHE A 110 30.10 -2.28 21.79
N VAL A 111 31.06 -2.98 22.38
CA VAL A 111 30.90 -4.38 22.79
C VAL A 111 29.74 -4.56 23.77
N PRO A 112 29.57 -3.72 24.82
CA PRO A 112 28.42 -3.85 25.72
C PRO A 112 27.06 -3.66 25.02
N LEU A 113 27.02 -2.87 23.94
CA LEU A 113 25.81 -2.69 23.14
C LEU A 113 25.43 -3.97 22.39
N HIS A 114 26.42 -4.72 21.92
CA HIS A 114 26.19 -6.02 21.30
C HIS A 114 25.68 -7.06 22.31
N GLU A 115 26.26 -7.11 23.51
CA GLU A 115 25.82 -8.00 24.59
C GLU A 115 24.36 -7.72 24.98
N LEU A 116 23.98 -6.43 25.08
CA LEU A 116 22.60 -6.03 25.30
C LEU A 116 21.66 -6.51 24.18
N TRP A 117 22.11 -6.40 22.92
CA TRP A 117 21.32 -6.86 21.78
C TRP A 117 21.11 -8.38 21.79
N LEU A 118 22.10 -9.17 22.22
CA LEU A 118 21.96 -10.62 22.37
C LEU A 118 20.88 -10.99 23.38
N GLN A 119 20.90 -10.35 24.57
CA GLN A 119 19.88 -10.57 25.60
C GLN A 119 18.48 -10.19 25.10
N TYR A 120 18.38 -9.07 24.36
CA TYR A 120 17.13 -8.63 23.75
C TYR A 120 16.58 -9.67 22.76
N ILE A 121 17.41 -10.20 21.86
CA ILE A 121 16.98 -11.20 20.88
C ILE A 121 16.63 -12.53 21.55
N GLU A 122 17.36 -12.93 22.60
CA GLU A 122 17.05 -14.13 23.39
C GLU A 122 15.67 -14.03 24.03
N GLU A 123 15.35 -12.89 24.66
CA GLU A 123 14.01 -12.64 25.21
C GLU A 123 12.94 -12.60 24.10
N LEU A 124 13.27 -11.98 22.96
CA LEU A 124 12.38 -11.89 21.81
C LEU A 124 12.04 -13.27 21.24
N TYR A 125 13.03 -14.16 21.18
CA TYR A 125 12.94 -15.53 20.66
C TYR A 125 12.21 -16.46 21.63
N GLY A 126 12.59 -16.49 22.90
CA GLY A 126 12.19 -17.49 23.89
C GLY A 126 10.68 -17.67 24.12
N LYS A 127 9.85 -16.72 23.68
CA LYS A 127 8.38 -16.76 23.77
C LYS A 127 7.67 -17.01 22.42
N SER A 128 8.36 -17.39 21.35
CA SER A 128 7.75 -17.45 20.00
C SER A 128 8.13 -18.68 19.18
N SER A 129 7.16 -19.15 18.37
CA SER A 129 7.44 -20.06 17.27
C SER A 129 8.22 -19.35 16.15
N PRO A 130 8.94 -20.07 15.28
CA PRO A 130 9.76 -19.47 14.21
C PRO A 130 9.00 -18.47 13.33
N ASN A 131 7.74 -18.76 13.00
CA ASN A 131 6.88 -17.88 12.20
C ASN A 131 6.57 -16.56 12.92
N ILE A 132 6.30 -16.62 14.22
CA ILE A 132 6.01 -15.43 15.04
C ILE A 132 7.30 -14.64 15.29
N PHE A 133 8.42 -15.34 15.49
CA PHE A 133 9.72 -14.73 15.67
C PHE A 133 10.14 -13.93 14.44
N GLY A 134 9.95 -14.47 13.23
CA GLY A 134 10.21 -13.73 11.99
C GLY A 134 9.41 -12.43 11.89
N GLN A 135 8.14 -12.43 12.30
CA GLN A 135 7.31 -11.21 12.32
C GLN A 135 7.77 -10.20 13.37
N LYS A 136 8.24 -10.67 14.53
CA LYS A 136 8.83 -9.81 15.57
C LYS A 136 10.15 -9.21 15.11
N LEU A 137 11.00 -10.01 14.46
CA LEU A 137 12.29 -9.59 13.95
C LEU A 137 12.17 -8.47 12.90
N LEU A 138 11.13 -8.51 12.05
CA LEU A 138 10.84 -7.43 11.09
C LEU A 138 10.55 -6.08 11.75
N LYS A 139 10.14 -6.07 13.02
CA LYS A 139 9.84 -4.87 13.80
C LYS A 139 10.87 -4.58 14.88
N ALA A 140 11.85 -5.47 15.04
CA ALA A 140 12.86 -5.39 16.06
C ALA A 140 13.87 -4.30 15.74
N ASP A 141 14.57 -3.86 16.79
CA ASP A 141 15.72 -2.99 16.64
C ASP A 141 16.98 -3.81 16.34
N PHE A 142 17.85 -3.25 15.49
CA PHE A 142 19.12 -3.84 15.08
C PHE A 142 20.33 -2.97 15.50
N HIS A 143 20.13 -1.99 16.36
CA HIS A 143 21.24 -1.29 17.00
C HIS A 143 22.09 -2.27 17.83
N GLY A 144 23.37 -2.42 17.50
CA GLY A 144 24.27 -3.40 18.13
C GLY A 144 24.26 -4.80 17.48
N ALA A 145 23.46 -5.02 16.43
CA ALA A 145 23.48 -6.27 15.67
C ALA A 145 24.74 -6.36 14.80
N ILE A 146 25.36 -7.54 14.76
CA ILE A 146 26.44 -7.84 13.81
C ILE A 146 25.81 -8.28 12.49
N LEU A 147 26.12 -7.57 11.42
CA LEU A 147 25.60 -7.83 10.08
C LEU A 147 26.73 -8.25 9.16
N THR A 148 26.57 -9.40 8.51
CA THR A 148 27.48 -9.88 7.46
C THR A 148 26.71 -9.91 6.15
N GLY A 149 27.28 -9.33 5.09
CA GLY A 149 26.71 -9.42 3.76
C GLY A 149 27.11 -10.73 3.08
N GLU A 150 26.16 -11.39 2.41
CA GLU A 150 26.48 -12.54 1.54
C GLU A 150 26.36 -12.19 0.06
N LYS A 151 25.47 -11.26 -0.27
CA LYS A 151 25.17 -10.85 -1.64
C LYS A 151 25.32 -9.36 -1.78
N TYR A 152 26.11 -8.95 -2.77
CA TYR A 152 26.39 -7.56 -3.08
C TYR A 152 26.14 -7.32 -4.55
N LYS A 153 25.62 -6.13 -4.89
CA LYS A 153 25.43 -5.76 -6.29
C LYS A 153 26.77 -5.51 -6.99
N TYR A 154 27.77 -5.05 -6.24
CA TYR A 154 29.11 -4.78 -6.71
C TYR A 154 30.09 -5.48 -5.78
N TYR A 155 31.08 -6.15 -6.35
CA TYR A 155 32.21 -6.67 -5.61
C TYR A 155 33.20 -5.51 -5.38
N CYS A 156 33.70 -5.39 -4.15
CA CYS A 156 34.85 -4.54 -3.83
C CYS A 156 36.15 -5.25 -4.21
#